data_AF-A0A852HLY5-F1
#
_entry.id   AF-A0A852HLY5-F1
#
_cell.length_a   1.000
_cell.length_b   1.000
_cell.length_c   1.000
_cell.angle_alpha   90.00
_cell.angle_beta   90.00
_cell.angle_gamma   90.00
#
_symmetry.space_group_name_H-M   'P 1'
#
loop_
_entity.id
_entity.type
_entity.pdbx_description
1 polymer ?
#
loop_
_entity_poly.entity_id
_entity_poly.type
_entity_poly.pdbx_seq_one_letter_code
_entity_poly.pdbx_strand_id
1 'polypeptide(L)'
;VHPQDLCAGYPRGGIDTCQGDIGGPLVCKDNVGDYFWLVGLASWGRGCASDKRPGVFTSIQHFHSWIQLHIGSAPPRTEAPTPPPTPLIEVEPAEMEPEP
;
A
#
# COMPACT_ATOMS: atom_id res chain seq x y z
N VAL A 1 -8.29 -2.70 -5.51
CA VAL A 1 -7.54 -3.27 -4.37
C VAL A 1 -6.20 -3.68 -4.91
N HIS A 2 -5.13 -3.17 -4.31
CA HIS A 2 -3.75 -3.29 -4.76
C HIS A 2 -2.94 -4.17 -3.79
N PRO A 3 -1.70 -4.57 -4.13
CA PRO A 3 -0.87 -5.39 -3.25
C PRO A 3 -0.56 -4.79 -1.87
N GLN A 4 -0.62 -3.46 -1.75
CA GLN A 4 -0.43 -2.74 -0.49
C GLN A 4 -1.70 -2.62 0.36
N ASP A 5 -2.83 -3.17 -0.11
CA ASP A 5 -4.11 -3.10 0.57
C ASP A 5 -4.44 -4.44 1.27
N LEU A 6 -5.20 -4.37 2.36
CA LEU A 6 -5.84 -5.49 3.04
C LEU A 6 -7.35 -5.28 3.02
N CYS A 7 -8.11 -6.37 2.94
CA CYS A 7 -9.56 -6.34 3.07
C CYS A 7 -9.97 -6.98 4.39
N ALA A 8 -10.86 -6.33 5.14
CA ALA A 8 -11.47 -6.91 6.33
C ALA A 8 -12.97 -6.61 6.37
N GLY A 9 -13.76 -7.61 6.73
CA GLY A 9 -15.22 -7.50 6.78
C GLY A 9 -15.88 -8.86 6.57
N TYR A 10 -17.17 -8.91 6.85
CA TYR A 10 -17.95 -10.13 6.64
C TYR A 10 -18.55 -10.16 5.24
N PRO A 11 -18.66 -11.34 4.59
CA PRO A 11 -19.31 -11.44 3.28
C PRO A 11 -20.76 -10.93 3.27
N ARG A 12 -21.46 -11.00 4.41
CA ARG A 12 -22.83 -10.48 4.57
C ARG A 12 -22.89 -8.98 4.90
N GLY A 13 -21.76 -8.29 5.04
CA GLY A 13 -21.71 -6.90 5.51
C GLY A 13 -22.00 -6.77 7.01
N GLY A 14 -22.58 -5.65 7.41
CA GLY A 14 -23.03 -5.34 8.77
C GLY A 14 -21.99 -4.67 9.66
N ILE A 15 -20.75 -5.18 9.71
CA ILE A 15 -19.65 -4.59 10.48
C ILE A 15 -18.58 -4.11 9.51
N ASP A 16 -18.22 -2.83 9.61
CA ASP A 16 -17.25 -2.18 8.73
C ASP A 16 -16.73 -0.89 9.37
N THR A 17 -15.58 -0.42 8.90
CA THR A 17 -15.10 0.95 9.14
C THR A 17 -15.83 1.93 8.24
N CYS A 18 -16.08 3.15 8.72
CA CYS A 18 -16.81 4.16 7.96
C CYS A 18 -16.11 5.52 7.98
N GLN A 19 -16.81 6.57 7.53
CA GLN A 19 -16.28 7.92 7.60
C GLN A 19 -15.99 8.30 9.05
N GLY A 20 -14.79 8.83 9.30
CA GLY A 20 -14.31 9.16 10.64
C GLY A 20 -13.35 8.13 11.24
N ASP A 21 -13.33 6.90 10.71
CA ASP A 21 -12.40 5.85 11.16
C ASP A 21 -11.08 5.86 10.38
N ILE A 22 -10.96 6.66 9.31
CA ILE A 22 -9.80 6.70 8.42
C ILE A 22 -8.53 7.00 9.22
N GLY A 23 -7.49 6.18 9.03
CA GLY A 23 -6.25 6.19 9.80
C GLY A 23 -6.31 5.38 11.11
N GLY A 24 -7.49 4.92 11.51
CA GLY A 24 -7.70 4.09 12.68
C GLY A 24 -7.05 2.70 12.56
N PRO A 25 -6.67 2.08 13.69
CA PRO A 25 -5.91 0.84 13.68
C PRO A 25 -6.80 -0.39 13.43
N LEU A 26 -6.37 -1.26 12.52
CA LEU A 26 -6.83 -2.64 12.43
C LEU A 26 -5.83 -3.53 13.17
N VAL A 27 -6.27 -4.15 14.27
CA VAL A 27 -5.42 -4.98 15.13
C VAL A 27 -5.86 -6.44 15.17
N CYS A 28 -4.91 -7.36 15.27
CA CYS A 28 -5.15 -8.79 15.48
C CYS A 28 -4.46 -9.26 16.76
N LYS A 29 -5.17 -10.03 17.60
CA LYS A 29 -4.55 -10.66 18.78
C LYS A 29 -3.56 -11.74 18.33
N ASP A 30 -2.39 -11.80 18.95
CA ASP A 30 -1.47 -12.90 18.73
C ASP A 30 -2.07 -14.24 19.20
N ASN A 31 -1.72 -15.33 18.54
CA ASN A 31 -2.28 -16.65 18.84
C ASN A 31 -1.69 -17.26 20.12
N VAL A 32 -0.50 -16.85 20.54
CA VAL A 32 0.24 -17.45 21.65
C VAL A 32 0.53 -16.42 22.75
N GLY A 33 0.94 -15.23 22.36
CA GLY A 33 1.27 -14.14 23.28
C GLY A 33 0.06 -13.30 23.70
N ASP A 34 0.23 -12.55 24.79
CA ASP A 34 -0.75 -11.59 25.27
C ASP A 34 -0.48 -10.18 24.75
N TYR A 35 -0.50 -10.04 23.43
CA TYR A 35 -0.32 -8.75 22.76
C TYR A 35 -1.08 -8.72 21.42
N PHE A 36 -1.15 -7.52 20.83
CA PHE A 36 -1.87 -7.27 19.57
C PHE A 36 -0.90 -6.79 18.50
N TRP A 37 -1.07 -7.29 17.29
CA TRP A 37 -0.38 -6.82 16.09
C TRP A 37 -1.21 -5.73 15.41
N LEU A 38 -0.59 -4.60 15.09
CA LEU A 38 -1.15 -3.63 14.16
C LEU A 38 -0.94 -4.13 12.73
N VAL A 39 -2.00 -4.58 12.07
CA VAL A 39 -1.91 -5.21 10.74
C VAL A 39 -2.32 -4.26 9.62
N GLY A 40 -3.16 -3.27 9.89
CA GLY A 40 -3.58 -2.30 8.90
C GLY A 40 -4.04 -0.97 9.47
N LEU A 41 -4.20 0.01 8.58
CA LEU A 41 -4.81 1.31 8.87
C LEU A 41 -6.06 1.48 8.01
N ALA A 42 -7.18 1.87 8.60
CA ALA A 42 -8.42 2.11 7.86
C ALA A 42 -8.18 3.15 6.76
N SER A 43 -8.59 2.85 5.54
CA SER A 43 -8.26 3.69 4.37
C SER A 43 -9.52 4.13 3.64
N TRP A 44 -10.21 3.20 2.99
CA TRP A 44 -11.39 3.50 2.19
C TRP A 44 -12.31 2.29 2.07
N GLY A 45 -13.51 2.52 1.55
CA GLY A 45 -14.51 1.49 1.31
C GLY A 45 -15.59 2.00 0.36
N ARG A 46 -16.39 1.10 -0.22
CA ARG A 46 -17.50 1.48 -1.10
C ARG A 46 -18.82 1.48 -0.33
N GLY A 47 -19.12 2.61 0.29
CA GLY A 47 -20.14 2.67 1.34
C GLY A 47 -19.62 2.05 2.63
N CYS A 48 -20.50 1.80 3.59
CA CYS A 48 -20.16 1.17 4.86
C CYS A 48 -21.07 -0.03 5.10
N ALA A 49 -20.52 -1.10 5.67
CA ALA A 49 -21.25 -2.27 6.17
C ALA A 49 -22.14 -2.97 5.12
N SER A 50 -21.77 -2.85 3.84
CA SER A 50 -22.54 -3.42 2.73
C SER A 50 -22.14 -4.87 2.45
N ASP A 51 -23.06 -5.63 1.88
CA ASP A 51 -22.82 -7.02 1.51
C ASP A 51 -21.74 -7.13 0.43
N LYS A 52 -20.85 -8.12 0.58
CA LYS A 52 -19.71 -8.38 -0.32
C LYS A 52 -18.80 -7.16 -0.56
N ARG A 53 -18.84 -6.17 0.33
CA ARG A 53 -18.03 -4.94 0.26
C ARG A 53 -17.30 -4.77 1.59
N PRO A 54 -16.14 -5.42 1.76
CA PRO A 54 -15.32 -5.22 2.94
C PRO A 54 -14.68 -3.83 2.93
N GLY A 55 -14.32 -3.35 4.11
CA GLY A 55 -13.44 -2.21 4.27
C GLY A 55 -12.03 -2.52 3.76
N VAL A 56 -11.39 -1.50 3.20
CA VAL A 56 -10.02 -1.58 2.67
C VAL A 56 -9.07 -0.82 3.57
N PHE A 57 -7.98 -1.47 3.93
CA PHE A 57 -6.98 -1.00 4.88
C PHE A 57 -5.61 -0.95 4.22
N THR A 58 -4.78 0.01 4.59
CA THR A 58 -3.36 0.03 4.20
C THR A 58 -2.61 -1.06 4.96
N SER A 59 -1.88 -1.94 4.27
CA SER A 59 -1.13 -3.05 4.87
C SER A 59 0.11 -2.56 5.63
N ILE A 60 0.15 -2.75 6.95
CA ILE A 60 1.36 -2.43 7.74
C ILE A 60 2.52 -3.35 7.37
N GLN A 61 2.23 -4.62 7.09
CA GLN A 61 3.27 -5.58 6.69
C GLN A 61 3.96 -5.16 5.39
N HIS A 62 3.20 -4.66 4.40
CA HIS A 62 3.75 -4.17 3.15
C HIS A 62 4.70 -2.98 3.35
N PHE A 63 4.34 -2.05 4.24
CA PHE A 63 5.12 -0.85 4.53
C PHE A 63 6.14 -1.02 5.66
N HIS A 64 6.32 -2.21 6.23
CA HIS A 64 7.17 -2.42 7.41
C HIS A 64 8.60 -1.89 7.21
N SER A 65 9.26 -2.20 6.09
CA SER A 65 10.61 -1.69 5.81
C SER A 65 10.65 -0.17 5.66
N TRP A 66 9.61 0.44 5.08
CA TRP A 66 9.50 1.89 4.99
C TRP A 66 9.34 2.51 6.38
N ILE A 67 8.51 1.93 7.25
CA ILE A 67 8.33 2.37 8.63
C ILE A 67 9.66 2.31 9.38
N GLN A 68 10.34 1.16 9.36
CA GLN A 68 11.62 0.94 10.04
C GLN A 68 12.69 1.97 9.63
N LEU A 69 12.72 2.35 8.35
CA LEU A 69 13.61 3.39 7.85
C LEU A 69 13.29 4.77 8.45
N HIS A 70 12.02 5.14 8.56
CA HIS A 70 11.60 6.46 9.04
C HIS A 70 11.66 6.60 10.56
N ILE A 71 11.56 5.48 11.31
CA ILE A 71 11.76 5.47 12.76
C ILE A 71 13.22 5.28 13.17
N GLY A 72 14.16 5.27 12.22
CA GLY A 72 15.60 5.14 12.47
C GLY A 72 16.03 3.75 12.99
N SER A 73 15.19 2.73 12.81
CA SER A 73 15.43 1.35 13.28
C SER A 73 16.04 0.45 12.19
N ALA A 74 16.06 0.89 10.94
CA ALA A 74 16.85 0.26 9.87
C ALA A 74 18.21 0.97 9.74
N PRO A 75 19.32 0.23 9.51
CA PRO A 75 20.56 0.86 9.07
C PRO A 75 20.29 1.64 7.77
N PRO A 76 20.96 2.79 7.54
CA PRO A 76 20.78 3.54 6.31
C PRO A 76 21.01 2.59 5.14
N ARG A 77 20.12 2.60 4.13
CA ARG A 77 20.37 1.86 2.90
C ARG A 77 21.73 2.29 2.41
N THR A 78 22.70 1.39 2.40
CA THR A 78 23.86 1.54 1.54
C THR A 78 23.26 1.44 0.13
N GLU A 79 23.00 2.59 -0.50
CA GLU A 79 22.65 2.62 -1.90
C GLU A 79 23.77 1.85 -2.61
N ALA A 80 23.43 0.71 -3.23
CA ALA A 80 24.32 0.06 -4.16
C ALA A 80 24.72 1.13 -5.20
N PRO A 81 26.01 1.24 -5.58
CA PRO A 81 26.43 2.24 -6.54
C PRO A 81 25.56 2.11 -7.79
N THR A 82 24.86 3.19 -8.12
CA THR A 82 24.05 3.28 -9.33
C THR A 82 24.95 2.91 -10.52
N PRO A 83 24.56 1.93 -11.37
CA PRO A 83 25.30 1.73 -12.61
C PRO A 83 25.25 3.05 -13.41
N PRO A 84 26.35 3.39 -14.11
CA PRO A 84 26.42 4.64 -14.87
C PRO A 84 25.24 4.71 -15.85
N PRO A 85 24.68 5.92 -16.08
CA PRO A 85 23.56 6.09 -16.99
C PRO A 85 23.94 5.53 -18.35
N THR A 86 23.14 4.59 -18.84
CA THR A 86 23.25 4.10 -20.22
C THR A 86 22.95 5.29 -21.14
N PRO A 87 23.80 5.60 -22.14
CA PRO A 87 23.55 6.74 -23.02
C PRO A 87 22.21 6.54 -23.71
N LEU A 88 21.33 7.54 -23.54
CA LEU A 88 20.06 7.63 -24.25
C LEU A 88 20.39 7.84 -25.72
N ILE A 89 20.03 6.87 -26.56
CA ILE A 89 20.02 7.07 -28.02
C ILE A 89 18.84 8.01 -28.28
N GLU A 90 19.17 9.26 -28.60
CA GLU A 90 18.23 10.28 -29.02
C GLU A 90 17.75 9.91 -30.43
N VAL A 91 16.53 9.39 -30.54
CA VAL A 91 15.93 9.11 -31.84
C VAL A 91 15.34 10.42 -32.35
N GLU A 92 16.07 11.03 -33.28
CA GLU A 92 15.64 12.20 -34.05
C GLU A 92 14.40 11.82 -34.89
N PRO A 93 13.28 12.57 -34.83
CA PRO A 93 12.09 12.24 -35.61
C PRO A 93 12.32 12.62 -37.08
N ALA A 94 12.39 11.61 -37.93
CA ALA A 94 12.40 11.78 -39.38
C ALA A 94 11.15 12.55 -39.83
N GLU A 95 11.40 13.63 -40.57
CA GLU A 95 10.42 14.50 -41.22
C GLU A 95 9.43 13.67 -42.06
N MET A 96 8.14 13.93 -41.87
CA MET A 96 7.08 13.40 -42.72
C MET A 96 6.76 14.43 -43.80
N GLU A 97 7.43 14.33 -44.95
CA GLU A 97 6.99 15.04 -46.16
C GLU A 97 5.73 14.38 -46.76
N PRO A 98 4.74 15.15 -47.23
CA PRO A 98 3.62 14.62 -48.01
C PRO A 98 3.97 14.57 -49.50
N GLU A 99 4.01 13.37 -50.07
CA GLU A 99 4.13 13.09 -51.51
C GLU A 99 2.77 13.27 -52.24
N PRO A 100 2.77 13.56 -53.56
CA PRO A 100 1.75 14.32 -54.29
C PRO A 100 0.42 13.62 -54.64
#